data_AF-C5B5Z0-F1
#
_entry.id   AF-C5B5Z0-F1
#
_cell.length_a   1.000
_cell.length_b   1.000
_cell.length_c   1.000
_cell.angle_alpha   90.00
_cell.angle_beta   90.00
_cell.angle_gamma   90.00
#
_symmetry.space_group_name_H-M   'P 1'
#
loop_
_entity.id
_entity.type
_entity.pdbx_description
1 polymer ?
#
loop_
_entity_poly.entity_id
_entity_poly.type
_entity_poly.pdbx_seq_one_letter_code
_entity_poly.pdbx_strand_id
1 'polypeptide(L)'
;MRIAFFTVALAALSGHAHAGLRLPAPGLYCPVIVDAPPISVGARGVLGIDLLDCEGVRLARGRARAEACFANGGARVALDTDLVIRQDGTLLHDGVTFRLYTGPRPCPVP
;
A
#
# COMPACT_ATOMS: atom_id res chain seq x y z
N MET A 1 16.27 -29.54 -56.94
CA MET A 1 15.02 -29.41 -56.16
C MET A 1 15.37 -28.97 -54.75
N ARG A 2 14.74 -27.88 -54.29
CA ARG A 2 14.85 -27.30 -52.94
C ARG A 2 13.99 -28.11 -51.97
N ILE A 3 14.49 -28.43 -50.78
CA ILE A 3 13.66 -28.76 -49.62
C ILE A 3 14.23 -28.01 -48.41
N ALA A 4 13.44 -27.05 -47.92
CA ALA A 4 13.67 -26.30 -46.71
C ALA A 4 12.68 -26.78 -45.66
N PHE A 5 13.10 -27.02 -44.41
CA PHE A 5 12.21 -27.10 -43.25
C PHE A 5 13.00 -26.61 -42.02
N PHE A 6 12.87 -25.32 -41.70
CA PHE A 6 11.98 -24.75 -40.68
C PHE A 6 12.42 -25.03 -39.23
N THR A 7 13.23 -24.09 -38.74
CA THR A 7 13.59 -23.84 -37.35
C THR A 7 12.32 -23.58 -36.53
N VAL A 8 12.02 -24.43 -35.54
CA VAL A 8 10.99 -24.14 -34.54
C VAL A 8 11.65 -23.35 -33.41
N ALA A 9 11.49 -22.02 -33.45
CA ALA A 9 11.85 -21.15 -32.33
C ALA A 9 10.76 -21.28 -31.25
N LEU A 10 11.11 -21.90 -30.12
CA LEU A 10 10.25 -21.97 -28.95
C LEU A 10 10.15 -20.57 -28.32
N ALA A 11 9.01 -19.90 -28.51
CA ALA A 11 8.74 -18.62 -27.88
C ALA A 11 8.53 -18.83 -26.36
N ALA A 12 9.51 -18.42 -25.56
CA ALA A 12 9.37 -18.29 -24.12
C ALA A 12 8.44 -17.10 -23.81
N LEU A 13 7.13 -17.36 -23.78
CA LEU A 13 6.16 -16.44 -23.18
C LEU A 13 6.33 -16.51 -21.66
N SER A 14 7.28 -15.76 -21.13
CA SER A 14 7.40 -15.44 -19.71
C SER A 14 6.14 -14.67 -19.30
N GLY A 15 5.11 -15.41 -18.91
CA GLY A 15 3.87 -14.87 -18.39
C GLY A 15 4.19 -13.87 -17.30
N HIS A 16 3.95 -12.60 -17.57
CA HIS A 16 3.98 -11.56 -16.55
C HIS A 16 2.82 -11.89 -15.63
N ALA A 17 3.11 -12.64 -14.57
CA ALA A 17 2.21 -12.78 -13.44
C ALA A 17 1.89 -11.35 -13.01
N HIS A 18 0.70 -10.88 -13.40
CA HIS A 18 0.12 -9.68 -12.84
C HIS A 18 0.04 -9.97 -11.35
N ALA A 19 1.03 -9.49 -10.60
CA ALA A 19 0.93 -9.36 -9.18
C ALA A 19 -0.27 -8.42 -8.99
N GLY A 20 -1.43 -9.00 -8.69
CA GLY A 20 -2.61 -8.24 -8.29
C GLY A 20 -2.21 -7.24 -7.23
N LEU A 21 -2.97 -6.16 -7.14
CA LEU A 21 -2.68 -5.07 -6.21
C LEU A 21 -2.42 -5.66 -4.82
N ARG A 22 -1.16 -5.63 -4.36
CA ARG A 22 -0.84 -6.10 -3.01
C ARG A 22 -1.49 -5.12 -2.07
N LEU A 23 -2.48 -5.57 -1.31
CA LEU A 23 -2.96 -4.81 -0.16
C LEU A 23 -1.90 -4.90 0.94
N PRO A 24 -1.74 -3.85 1.76
CA PRO A 24 -0.86 -3.93 2.90
C PRO A 24 -1.42 -4.92 3.91
N ALA A 25 -0.52 -5.61 4.62
CA ALA A 25 -0.95 -6.49 5.70
C ALA A 25 -1.66 -5.66 6.79
N PRO A 26 -2.71 -6.17 7.44
CA PRO A 26 -3.31 -5.48 8.57
C PRO A 26 -2.30 -5.29 9.70
N GLY A 27 -2.32 -4.11 10.34
CA GLY A 27 -1.44 -3.80 11.46
C GLY A 27 -1.12 -2.32 11.60
N LEU A 28 -0.20 -2.01 12.52
CA LEU A 28 0.30 -0.67 12.76
C LEU A 28 1.63 -0.50 12.02
N TYR A 29 1.72 0.52 11.17
CA TYR A 29 2.91 0.91 10.44
C TYR A 29 3.52 2.14 11.09
N CYS A 30 4.72 1.98 11.66
CA CYS A 30 5.43 3.06 12.34
C CYS A 30 6.40 3.76 11.39
N PRO A 31 6.56 5.09 11.50
CA PRO A 31 7.52 5.82 10.67
C PRO A 31 8.95 5.35 10.96
N VAL A 32 9.78 5.39 9.93
CA VAL A 32 11.20 5.09 10.03
C VAL A 32 11.96 6.42 10.08
N ILE A 33 12.74 6.63 11.16
CA ILE A 33 13.72 7.73 11.31
C ILE A 33 13.11 9.14 11.53
N VAL A 34 11.78 9.30 11.43
CA VAL A 34 11.10 10.60 11.64
C VAL A 34 9.96 10.48 12.63
N ASP A 35 9.65 11.60 13.31
CA ASP A 35 8.46 11.72 14.16
C ASP A 35 7.26 12.08 13.27
N ALA A 36 6.38 11.10 13.06
CA ALA A 36 5.14 11.25 12.29
C ALA A 36 4.04 10.34 12.88
N PRO A 37 2.76 10.71 12.74
CA PRO A 37 1.67 9.83 13.15
C PRO A 37 1.75 8.47 12.44
N PRO A 38 1.50 7.36 13.14
CA PRO A 38 1.52 6.04 12.53
C PRO A 38 0.36 5.84 11.56
N ILE A 39 0.55 4.96 10.58
CA ILE A 39 -0.52 4.51 9.68
C ILE A 39 -1.07 3.20 10.24
N SER A 40 -2.38 3.08 10.42
CA SER A 40 -3.03 1.82 10.81
C SER A 40 -3.80 1.23 9.65
N VAL A 41 -3.61 -0.07 9.40
CA VAL A 41 -4.32 -0.81 8.34
C VAL A 41 -5.21 -1.84 9.02
N GLY A 42 -6.52 -1.72 8.82
CA GLY A 42 -7.51 -2.67 9.31
C GLY A 42 -8.04 -3.59 8.22
N ALA A 43 -8.97 -4.45 8.60
CA ALA A 43 -9.70 -5.27 7.64
C ALA A 43 -10.64 -4.41 6.77
N ARG A 44 -11.01 -4.92 5.59
CA ARG A 44 -12.06 -4.34 4.73
C ARG A 44 -11.87 -2.85 4.36
N GLY A 45 -10.61 -2.41 4.18
CA GLY A 45 -10.32 -1.04 3.77
C GLY A 45 -10.45 -0.01 4.89
N VAL A 46 -10.37 -0.43 6.16
CA VAL A 46 -10.15 0.49 7.28
C VAL A 46 -8.71 1.00 7.22
N LEU A 47 -8.52 2.31 7.30
CA LEU A 47 -7.21 2.97 7.30
C LEU A 47 -7.22 4.15 8.28
N GLY A 48 -6.27 4.17 9.21
CA GLY A 48 -5.92 5.38 9.96
C GLY A 48 -4.69 6.03 9.34
N ILE A 49 -4.77 7.29 8.92
CA ILE A 49 -3.70 8.06 8.26
C ILE A 49 -3.93 9.55 8.48
N ASP A 50 -2.89 10.36 8.66
CA ASP A 50 -3.01 11.82 8.82
C ASP A 50 -4.00 12.29 9.88
N LEU A 51 -4.12 11.51 10.97
CA LEU A 51 -5.10 11.73 12.04
C LEU A 51 -6.57 11.62 11.58
N LEU A 52 -6.80 10.88 10.49
CA LEU A 52 -8.12 10.52 9.97
C LEU A 52 -8.38 9.03 10.19
N ASP A 53 -9.61 8.71 10.58
CA ASP A 53 -10.13 7.34 10.59
C ASP A 53 -11.03 7.12 9.36
N CYS A 54 -10.59 6.30 8.41
CA CYS A 54 -11.26 6.07 7.14
C CYS A 54 -11.86 4.67 7.04
N GLU A 55 -13.00 4.58 6.35
CA GLU A 55 -13.64 3.32 5.98
C GLU A 55 -13.75 3.15 4.46
N GLY A 56 -13.75 1.91 3.98
CA GLY A 56 -13.95 1.60 2.56
C GLY A 56 -12.84 2.13 1.65
N VAL A 57 -11.62 2.30 2.18
CA VAL A 57 -10.48 2.79 1.43
C VAL A 57 -10.16 1.88 0.26
N ARG A 58 -10.00 2.49 -0.91
CA ARG A 58 -9.49 1.86 -2.12
C ARG A 58 -8.06 2.30 -2.34
N LEU A 59 -7.18 1.31 -2.49
CA LEU A 59 -5.78 1.51 -2.85
C LEU A 59 -5.65 1.23 -4.34
N ALA A 60 -5.07 2.17 -5.10
CA ALA A 60 -4.80 1.97 -6.51
C ALA A 60 -3.69 2.91 -6.99
N ARG A 61 -2.74 2.39 -7.78
CA ARG A 61 -1.68 3.19 -8.42
C ARG A 61 -0.95 4.14 -7.47
N GLY A 62 -0.64 3.66 -6.26
CA GLY A 62 0.08 4.47 -5.26
C GLY A 62 -0.76 5.56 -4.59
N ARG A 63 -2.09 5.45 -4.63
CA ARG A 63 -3.03 6.39 -4.01
C ARG A 63 -4.00 5.65 -3.08
N ALA A 64 -4.38 6.31 -1.98
CA ALA A 64 -5.46 5.90 -1.10
C ALA A 64 -6.65 6.84 -1.26
N ARG A 65 -7.85 6.26 -1.45
CA ARG A 65 -9.09 7.01 -1.64
C ARG A 65 -10.24 6.49 -0.79
N ALA A 66 -10.98 7.39 -0.17
CA ALA A 66 -12.24 7.09 0.52
C ALA A 66 -13.19 8.30 0.53
N GLU A 67 -14.49 8.03 0.49
CA GLU A 67 -15.56 9.05 0.55
C GLU A 67 -15.99 9.41 1.98
N ALA A 68 -15.47 8.68 2.97
CA ALA A 68 -15.83 8.84 4.38
C ALA A 68 -14.63 8.55 5.27
N CYS A 69 -14.01 9.63 5.73
CA CYS A 69 -13.08 9.63 6.84
C CYS A 69 -13.55 10.59 7.92
N PHE A 70 -13.19 10.32 9.15
CA PHE A 70 -13.52 11.15 10.30
C PHE A 70 -12.24 11.77 10.84
N ALA A 71 -12.19 13.11 10.82
CA ALA A 71 -11.14 13.85 11.48
C ALA A 71 -11.41 13.94 12.98
N ASN A 72 -10.37 14.27 13.74
CA ASN A 72 -10.52 14.67 15.14
C ASN A 72 -11.60 15.78 15.26
N GLY A 73 -12.59 15.56 16.14
CA GLY A 73 -13.77 16.43 16.25
C GLY A 73 -14.99 15.97 15.44
N GLY A 74 -14.90 14.84 14.73
CA GLY A 74 -16.05 14.17 14.10
C GLY A 74 -16.42 14.72 12.71
N ALA A 75 -15.66 15.66 12.17
CA ALA A 75 -15.88 16.17 10.82
C ALA A 75 -15.67 15.05 9.79
N ARG A 76 -16.63 14.89 8.89
CA ARG A 76 -16.54 13.94 7.78
C ARG A 76 -15.84 14.58 6.58
N VAL A 77 -14.80 13.94 6.09
CA VAL A 77 -13.99 14.39 4.94
C VAL A 77 -13.76 13.25 3.95
N ALA A 78 -13.42 13.59 2.71
CA ALA A 78 -12.92 12.63 1.72
C ALA A 78 -11.39 12.53 1.80
N LEU A 79 -10.86 11.35 1.51
CA LEU A 79 -9.42 11.09 1.38
C LEU A 79 -9.07 10.91 -0.10
N ASP A 80 -8.05 11.62 -0.57
CA ASP A 80 -7.35 11.33 -1.82
C ASP A 80 -5.87 11.70 -1.66
N THR A 81 -5.08 10.78 -1.13
CA THR A 81 -3.66 11.00 -0.77
C THR A 81 -2.74 9.97 -1.43
N ASP A 82 -1.43 10.22 -1.45
CA ASP A 82 -0.45 9.23 -1.86
C ASP A 82 -0.33 8.13 -0.81
N LEU A 83 -0.22 6.88 -1.25
CA LEU A 83 0.12 5.76 -0.39
C LEU A 83 0.68 4.65 -1.27
N VAL A 84 2.00 4.56 -1.33
CA VAL A 84 2.71 3.58 -2.14
C VAL A 84 3.06 2.38 -1.29
N ILE A 85 2.64 1.20 -1.75
CA ILE A 85 3.00 -0.08 -1.14
C ILE A 85 4.22 -0.59 -1.89
N ARG A 86 5.36 -0.70 -1.20
CA ARG A 86 6.61 -1.18 -1.78
C ARG A 86 6.66 -2.70 -1.80
N GLN A 87 7.57 -3.26 -2.60
CA GLN A 87 7.69 -4.71 -2.79
C GLN A 87 8.06 -5.45 -1.49
N ASP A 88 8.79 -4.79 -0.59
CA ASP A 88 9.17 -5.28 0.74
C ASP A 88 8.05 -5.18 1.78
N GLY A 89 6.88 -4.67 1.39
CA GLY A 89 5.72 -4.49 2.27
C GLY A 89 5.75 -3.20 3.11
N THR A 90 6.77 -2.35 2.95
CA THR A 90 6.77 -1.00 3.55
C THR A 90 5.80 -0.08 2.82
N LEU A 91 5.34 0.95 3.53
CA LEU A 91 4.52 2.02 2.96
C LEU A 91 5.37 3.26 2.76
N LEU A 92 5.10 4.01 1.70
CA LEU A 92 5.61 5.36 1.49
C LEU A 92 4.42 6.30 1.36
N HIS A 93 4.42 7.35 2.16
CA HIS A 93 3.41 8.42 2.15
C HIS A 93 4.09 9.72 2.55
N ASP A 94 3.85 10.81 1.81
CA ASP A 94 4.46 12.12 2.03
C ASP A 94 6.00 12.07 2.17
N GLY A 95 6.64 11.18 1.42
CA GLY A 95 8.09 10.96 1.46
C GLY A 95 8.59 10.16 2.67
N VAL A 96 7.74 9.82 3.63
CA VAL A 96 8.08 9.06 4.83
C VAL A 96 7.87 7.56 4.60
N THR A 97 8.87 6.76 4.97
CA THR A 97 8.76 5.30 4.92
C THR A 97 8.20 4.79 6.25
N PHE A 98 7.17 3.95 6.17
CA PHE A 98 6.56 3.31 7.33
C PHE A 98 6.72 1.79 7.24
N ARG A 99 7.04 1.16 8.37
CA ARG A 99 7.25 -0.29 8.47
C ARG A 99 6.24 -0.90 9.42
N LEU A 100 5.72 -2.07 9.05
CA LEU A 100 4.86 -2.86 9.92
C LEU A 100 5.58 -3.14 11.24
N TYR A 101 4.91 -2.82 12.35
CA TYR A 101 5.44 -2.94 13.69
C TYR A 101 4.73 -4.04 14.46
N THR A 102 5.52 -4.95 15.02
CA THR A 102 5.05 -6.15 15.75
C THR A 102 5.40 -6.11 17.24
N GLY A 103 5.94 -4.99 17.73
CA GLY A 103 6.31 -4.80 19.13
C GLY A 103 5.18 -4.24 20.00
N PRO A 104 5.47 -3.92 21.28
CA PRO A 104 4.50 -3.30 22.18
C PRO A 104 4.16 -1.88 21.69
N ARG A 105 2.88 -1.52 21.74
CA ARG A 105 2.42 -0.15 21.42
C ARG A 105 2.79 0.83 22.54
N PRO A 106 2.98 2.14 22.25
CA PRO A 106 2.84 2.81 20.95
C PRO A 106 4.02 2.51 20.00
N CYS A 107 4.03 3.13 18.82
CA CYS A 107 5.23 3.11 17.98
C CYS A 107 6.44 3.63 18.78
N PRO A 108 7.64 3.08 18.54
CA PRO A 108 8.85 3.61 19.14
C PRO A 108 9.07 5.03 18.63
N VAL A 109 9.52 5.90 19.53
CA VAL A 109 10.04 7.23 19.18
C VAL A 109 11.42 7.03 18.53
N PRO A 110 11.75 7.73 17.44
CA PRO A 110 13.08 7.65 16.82
C PRO A 110 14.25 7.93 17.78
#